data_AF-A0AAD9KGT8-F1
#
_entry.id   AF-A0AAD9KGT8-F1
#
_cell.length_a   1.000
_cell.length_b   1.000
_cell.length_c   1.000
_cell.angle_alpha   90.00
_cell.angle_beta   90.00
_cell.angle_gamma   90.00
#
_symmetry.space_group_name_H-M   'P 1'
#
loop_
_entity.id
_entity.type
_entity.pdbx_description
1 polymer ?
#
loop_
_entity_poly.entity_id
_entity_poly.type
_entity_poly.pdbx_seq_one_letter_code
_entity_poly.pdbx_strand_id
1 'polypeptide(L)'
;MSLCCLTQSTNDMLPHVLLATLVVSCASQTLDDRFCNETIKTPFKTSCRSCSMNKYIACPDGSTKLTSGQGEADCVITVQLMKKYVLKLTGCRHTCERTAVIASCCQGYWGPDCRACPGGADKACSGHGNCSDGVRGNGTCYSCDNDFTGYACEICANSSHYGPNCSAVCKCVHGFCNAGIQGDGTCTCETGYEGKYCDETITSCDAVDCHENARCTITSEGPVCVCKYGFEGNGSNCQPVDRCTEVPPICHAHATCAVTGPALFQCQCIHGYRGDGFMCVPIDPCQQASFGECPLDTTQCVYEGPGQRSCHCLDGYDNYIDGVGCTLIDVCLTNNTCHAHANCTTVAPKQIDCICEEGYIGDGQTCYGNIIQRLQELHASDPKLSGQFVYMLRLMKFAYRHALTAHGPFTLFVSTDRAFHSARISNKVFEIKNWGRQLLRQHIIAAQLTLSDLTNATEFYTLEGNSAELLYKNDELKYKLHGLRKKSVILKGDIIAANGIIHVIDGLMDKPPAVIGSHKETLATLIKTTGRYNKFEELLDTIDLGNLLDEPETMVVFAPQNRAWDAFAPGTLDYLMSQEVRFIPEFAAILRM
;
A
#
# COMPACT_ATOMS: atom_id res chain seq x y z
N MET A 1 5.87 6.63 -50.22
CA MET A 1 5.39 7.28 -51.45
C MET A 1 3.87 7.34 -51.41
N SER A 2 3.32 8.52 -51.66
CA SER A 2 1.89 8.83 -51.69
C SER A 2 1.15 8.16 -52.87
N LEU A 3 -0.18 8.20 -52.75
CA LEU A 3 -1.23 8.17 -53.78
C LEU A 3 -2.01 6.87 -54.00
N CYS A 4 -3.17 6.81 -53.34
CA CYS A 4 -4.38 6.18 -53.86
C CYS A 4 -4.84 6.86 -55.16
N CYS A 5 -5.12 6.05 -56.18
CA CYS A 5 -6.02 6.40 -57.28
C CYS A 5 -7.36 5.70 -57.05
N LEU A 6 -8.44 6.45 -56.95
CA LEU A 6 -9.80 5.97 -57.22
C LEU A 6 -10.67 7.13 -57.71
N THR A 7 -11.24 6.99 -58.91
CA THR A 7 -12.56 7.47 -59.35
C THR A 7 -12.89 6.69 -60.64
N GLN A 8 -14.10 6.35 -61.05
CA GLN A 8 -15.47 6.38 -60.53
C GLN A 8 -16.29 5.51 -61.50
N SER A 9 -17.31 4.80 -61.03
CA SER A 9 -18.46 4.44 -61.87
C SER A 9 -19.70 4.42 -61.00
N THR A 10 -20.66 5.27 -61.35
CA THR A 10 -21.99 5.38 -60.74
C THR A 10 -23.01 4.75 -61.68
N ASN A 11 -23.87 3.85 -61.17
CA ASN A 11 -25.31 3.93 -61.43
C ASN A 11 -26.16 2.97 -60.57
N ASP A 12 -27.33 3.50 -60.19
CA ASP A 12 -28.65 2.88 -59.97
C ASP A 12 -29.08 2.24 -58.61
N MET A 13 -29.99 2.98 -57.96
CA MET A 13 -31.34 2.64 -57.41
C MET A 13 -31.56 1.55 -56.32
N LEU A 14 -31.98 2.02 -55.13
CA LEU A 14 -33.01 1.56 -54.12
C LEU A 14 -33.51 0.07 -54.06
N PRO A 15 -34.12 -0.40 -52.92
CA PRO A 15 -33.73 -0.39 -51.50
C PRO A 15 -33.99 -1.75 -50.76
N HIS A 16 -33.68 -1.80 -49.46
CA HIS A 16 -34.08 -2.78 -48.42
C HIS A 16 -33.52 -4.22 -48.47
N VAL A 17 -32.49 -4.50 -47.66
CA VAL A 17 -32.40 -5.70 -46.81
C VAL A 17 -31.59 -5.36 -45.54
N LEU A 18 -32.16 -5.68 -44.37
CA LEU A 18 -31.45 -5.70 -43.08
C LEU A 18 -30.33 -6.75 -43.11
N LEU A 19 -29.09 -6.33 -42.96
CA LEU A 19 -28.00 -7.19 -42.50
C LEU A 19 -27.20 -6.42 -41.45
N ALA A 20 -27.24 -6.95 -40.23
CA ALA A 20 -26.42 -6.50 -39.11
C ALA A 20 -24.95 -6.71 -39.48
N THR A 21 -24.27 -5.62 -39.82
CA THR A 21 -22.81 -5.59 -39.90
C THR A 21 -22.27 -5.42 -38.49
N LEU A 22 -21.65 -6.48 -37.98
CA LEU A 22 -20.65 -6.40 -36.92
C LEU A 22 -19.60 -5.39 -37.36
N VAL A 23 -19.66 -4.18 -36.79
CA VAL A 23 -18.57 -3.21 -36.89
C VAL A 23 -17.45 -3.73 -36.01
N VAL A 24 -16.65 -4.66 -36.54
CA VAL A 24 -15.28 -4.83 -36.08
C VAL A 24 -14.56 -3.59 -36.59
N SER A 25 -14.55 -2.57 -35.74
CA SER A 25 -13.64 -1.44 -35.85
C SER A 25 -12.23 -2.00 -35.76
N CYS A 26 -11.64 -2.37 -36.90
CA CYS A 26 -10.21 -2.55 -37.01
C CYS A 26 -9.62 -1.15 -36.89
N ALA A 27 -9.39 -0.72 -35.65
CA ALA A 27 -8.57 0.43 -35.37
C ALA A 27 -7.21 0.15 -36.03
N SER A 28 -6.86 0.99 -36.98
CA SER A 28 -5.50 1.09 -37.53
C SER A 28 -4.55 1.35 -36.36
N GLN A 29 -3.98 0.30 -35.79
CA GLN A 29 -2.92 0.38 -34.80
C GLN A 29 -1.63 -0.06 -35.48
N THR A 30 -0.83 0.92 -35.87
CA THR A 30 0.63 0.73 -35.86
C THR A 30 1.06 0.86 -34.41
N LEU A 31 0.82 -0.18 -33.61
CA LEU A 31 1.46 -0.40 -32.32
C LEU A 31 2.34 -1.63 -32.51
N ASP A 32 3.57 -1.53 -32.03
CA ASP A 32 4.60 -2.58 -32.10
C ASP A 32 4.00 -3.93 -31.68
N ASP A 33 3.82 -4.87 -32.64
CA ASP A 33 3.06 -6.15 -32.57
C ASP A 33 3.57 -7.16 -31.50
N ARG A 34 4.49 -6.70 -30.65
CA ARG A 34 5.29 -7.47 -29.69
C ARG A 34 4.82 -7.28 -28.24
N PHE A 35 4.16 -6.17 -27.93
CA PHE A 35 3.66 -5.86 -26.59
C PHE A 35 2.15 -6.14 -26.48
N CYS A 36 1.81 -7.06 -25.59
CA CYS A 36 0.44 -7.51 -25.31
C CYS A 36 -0.03 -7.05 -23.92
N ASN A 37 0.20 -5.76 -23.60
CA ASN A 37 -0.07 -5.21 -22.27
C ASN A 37 -1.53 -5.35 -21.85
N GLU A 38 -1.76 -5.77 -20.61
CA GLU A 38 -3.10 -5.88 -20.03
C GLU A 38 -3.37 -4.70 -19.09
N THR A 39 -4.63 -4.27 -19.02
CA THR A 39 -5.02 -3.18 -18.12
C THR A 39 -5.91 -3.73 -17.02
N ILE A 40 -5.45 -3.65 -15.77
CA ILE A 40 -6.22 -4.08 -14.60
C ILE A 40 -6.68 -2.86 -13.80
N LYS A 41 -7.97 -2.84 -13.48
CA LYS A 41 -8.56 -1.88 -12.55
C LYS A 41 -8.67 -2.52 -11.18
N THR A 42 -8.00 -1.94 -10.19
CA THR A 42 -8.03 -2.44 -8.81
C THR A 42 -8.60 -1.38 -7.87
N PRO A 43 -9.76 -1.64 -7.23
CA PRO A 43 -10.27 -0.76 -6.20
C PRO A 43 -9.47 -0.95 -4.91
N PHE A 44 -9.21 0.15 -4.20
CA PHE A 44 -8.59 0.16 -2.88
C PHE A 44 -9.20 1.28 -2.03
N LYS A 45 -9.07 1.17 -0.70
CA LYS A 45 -9.58 2.19 0.22
C LYS A 45 -8.44 3.06 0.76
N THR A 46 -8.68 4.35 0.92
CA THR A 46 -7.76 5.27 1.59
C THR A 46 -7.66 4.94 3.08
N SER A 47 -6.64 5.50 3.75
CA SER A 47 -6.52 5.41 5.19
C SER A 47 -7.76 5.95 5.90
N CYS A 48 -8.11 5.32 7.02
CA CYS A 48 -9.25 5.73 7.84
C CYS A 48 -8.93 7.08 8.52
N ARG A 49 -9.78 8.09 8.30
CA ARG A 49 -9.61 9.44 8.86
C ARG A 49 -10.93 10.01 9.36
N SER A 50 -10.88 11.16 10.05
CA SER A 50 -12.10 11.83 10.50
C SER A 50 -12.99 12.19 9.30
N CYS A 51 -14.29 11.87 9.37
CA CYS A 51 -15.24 12.10 8.27
C CYS A 51 -15.31 13.56 7.81
N SER A 52 -15.11 14.51 8.75
CA SER A 52 -15.09 15.94 8.42
C SER A 52 -13.93 16.32 7.51
N MET A 53 -12.79 15.62 7.64
CA MET A 53 -11.58 15.85 6.84
C MET A 53 -11.53 14.97 5.59
N ASN A 54 -12.12 13.78 5.64
CA ASN A 54 -12.08 12.84 4.51
C ASN A 54 -12.66 13.44 3.21
N LYS A 55 -13.59 14.40 3.31
CA LYS A 55 -14.13 15.16 2.18
C LYS A 55 -13.05 15.76 1.26
N TYR A 56 -11.93 16.20 1.83
CA TYR A 56 -10.86 16.89 1.09
C TYR A 56 -9.73 15.95 0.65
N ILE A 57 -9.79 14.67 1.02
CA ILE A 57 -8.76 13.70 0.69
C ILE A 57 -8.88 13.31 -0.77
N ALA A 58 -7.87 13.61 -1.58
CA ALA A 58 -7.78 13.11 -2.94
C ALA A 58 -7.39 11.61 -2.94
N CYS A 59 -7.74 10.91 -4.02
CA CYS A 59 -7.13 9.61 -4.27
C CYS A 59 -5.66 9.82 -4.67
N PRO A 60 -4.77 8.87 -4.36
CA PRO A 60 -3.37 8.91 -4.79
C PRO A 60 -3.22 9.16 -6.28
N ASP A 61 -2.10 9.74 -6.69
CA ASP A 61 -1.80 10.01 -8.10
C ASP A 61 -1.93 8.74 -8.97
N GLY A 62 -2.48 8.89 -10.16
CA GLY A 62 -2.78 7.76 -11.07
C GLY A 62 -4.02 6.95 -10.68
N SER A 63 -4.81 7.41 -9.70
CA SER A 63 -6.08 6.76 -9.32
C SER A 63 -7.28 7.71 -9.34
N THR A 64 -8.44 7.17 -9.63
CA THR A 64 -9.71 7.89 -9.72
C THR A 64 -10.54 7.67 -8.46
N LYS A 65 -11.19 8.73 -7.97
CA LYS A 65 -12.07 8.64 -6.81
C LYS A 65 -13.44 8.09 -7.21
N LEU A 66 -13.83 6.94 -6.66
CA LEU A 66 -15.13 6.32 -6.92
C LEU A 66 -16.23 6.78 -5.96
N THR A 67 -15.85 7.20 -4.76
CA THR A 67 -16.77 7.65 -3.70
C THR A 67 -16.91 9.17 -3.70
N SER A 68 -18.04 9.70 -3.18
CA SER A 68 -18.31 11.14 -3.14
C SER A 68 -18.50 11.65 -1.71
N GLY A 69 -18.57 12.97 -1.53
CA GLY A 69 -18.81 13.59 -0.23
C GLY A 69 -17.71 13.27 0.80
N GLN A 70 -18.11 12.79 1.99
CA GLN A 70 -17.20 12.41 3.08
C GLN A 70 -16.67 10.97 2.98
N GLY A 71 -17.05 10.20 1.96
CA GLY A 71 -16.68 8.79 1.82
C GLY A 71 -17.54 7.83 2.63
N GLU A 72 -17.06 6.61 2.82
CA GLU A 72 -17.75 5.53 3.53
C GLU A 72 -17.36 5.55 5.00
N ALA A 73 -18.34 5.59 5.91
CA ALA A 73 -18.15 5.57 7.37
C ALA A 73 -18.00 4.13 7.91
N ASP A 74 -17.12 3.34 7.30
CA ASP A 74 -16.97 1.89 7.53
C ASP A 74 -15.70 1.53 8.32
N CYS A 75 -15.09 2.52 8.98
CA CYS A 75 -13.81 2.34 9.65
C CYS A 75 -13.79 3.00 11.03
N VAL A 76 -12.86 2.59 11.88
CA VAL A 76 -12.74 3.09 13.25
C VAL A 76 -11.35 3.71 13.44
N ILE A 77 -11.31 4.93 13.93
CA ILE A 77 -10.10 5.62 14.33
C ILE A 77 -9.95 5.41 15.83
N THR A 78 -8.79 4.89 16.23
CA THR A 78 -8.44 4.73 17.64
C THR A 78 -7.54 5.85 18.09
N VAL A 79 -7.90 6.49 19.20
CA VAL A 79 -7.10 7.55 19.82
C VAL A 79 -6.73 7.08 21.22
N GLN A 80 -5.43 7.01 21.52
CA GLN A 80 -4.93 6.66 22.85
C GLN A 80 -5.04 7.87 23.78
N LEU A 81 -5.84 7.75 24.84
CA LEU A 81 -6.04 8.73 25.89
C LEU A 81 -5.25 8.34 27.14
N MET A 82 -4.41 9.26 27.63
CA MET A 82 -3.68 9.15 28.92
C MET A 82 -3.08 7.75 29.18
N LYS A 83 -2.47 7.15 28.14
CA LYS A 83 -1.84 5.81 28.12
C LYS A 83 -2.74 4.60 28.44
N LYS A 84 -3.94 4.78 29.02
CA LYS A 84 -4.79 3.67 29.53
C LYS A 84 -6.14 3.53 28.84
N TYR A 85 -6.66 4.59 28.20
CA TYR A 85 -7.97 4.58 27.57
C TYR A 85 -7.83 4.66 26.05
N VAL A 86 -8.63 3.88 25.31
CA VAL A 86 -8.65 3.93 23.84
C VAL A 86 -10.02 4.42 23.41
N LEU A 87 -10.06 5.62 22.85
CA LEU A 87 -11.28 6.18 22.26
C LEU A 87 -11.44 5.63 20.84
N LYS A 88 -12.58 5.01 20.57
CA LYS A 88 -12.96 4.53 19.24
C LYS A 88 -13.93 5.53 18.62
N LEU A 89 -13.51 6.18 17.55
CA LEU A 89 -14.32 7.13 16.79
C LEU A 89 -14.66 6.52 15.43
N THR A 90 -15.88 6.75 14.94
CA THR A 90 -16.23 6.40 13.56
C THR A 90 -15.42 7.27 12.61
N GLY A 91 -14.62 6.63 11.77
CA GLY A 91 -13.88 7.27 10.69
C GLY A 91 -14.54 7.02 9.34
N CYS A 92 -14.10 7.80 8.36
CA CYS A 92 -14.44 7.61 6.97
C CYS A 92 -13.19 7.38 6.12
N ARG A 93 -13.38 6.70 4.99
CA ARG A 93 -12.37 6.54 3.94
C ARG A 93 -13.02 6.58 2.55
N HIS A 94 -12.23 6.93 1.56
CA HIS A 94 -12.65 6.91 0.17
C HIS A 94 -12.23 5.60 -0.50
N THR A 95 -13.12 5.04 -1.32
CA THR A 95 -12.75 4.01 -2.29
C THR A 95 -12.23 4.70 -3.56
N CYS A 96 -11.04 4.30 -3.98
CA CYS A 96 -10.31 4.77 -5.15
C CYS A 96 -10.09 3.59 -6.11
N GLU A 97 -9.98 3.87 -7.40
CA GLU A 97 -9.64 2.88 -8.43
C GLU A 97 -8.33 3.29 -9.09
N ARG A 98 -7.31 2.42 -9.03
CA ARG A 98 -6.11 2.60 -9.83
C ARG A 98 -6.19 1.72 -11.06
N THR A 99 -5.70 2.25 -12.18
CA THR A 99 -5.52 1.49 -13.40
C THR A 99 -4.03 1.16 -13.52
N ALA A 100 -3.69 -0.13 -13.44
CA ALA A 100 -2.33 -0.61 -13.64
C ALA A 100 -2.24 -1.25 -15.02
N VAL A 101 -1.29 -0.79 -15.84
CA VAL A 101 -0.92 -1.45 -17.08
C VAL A 101 0.13 -2.50 -16.72
N ILE A 102 -0.21 -3.78 -16.88
CA ILE A 102 0.72 -4.87 -16.72
C ILE A 102 1.43 -5.04 -18.05
N ALA A 103 2.73 -4.73 -18.06
CA ALA A 103 3.58 -4.98 -19.21
C ALA A 103 3.59 -6.49 -19.51
N SER A 104 3.29 -6.88 -20.74
CA SER A 104 3.28 -8.27 -21.16
C SER A 104 3.75 -8.37 -22.61
N CYS A 105 4.43 -9.47 -22.93
CA CYS A 105 4.87 -9.76 -24.29
C CYS A 105 3.89 -10.69 -24.97
N CYS A 106 3.71 -10.48 -26.27
CA CYS A 106 2.98 -11.42 -27.10
C CYS A 106 3.75 -12.75 -27.19
N GLN A 107 3.05 -13.83 -27.56
CA GLN A 107 3.65 -15.17 -27.68
C GLN A 107 4.88 -15.15 -28.59
N GLY A 108 5.95 -15.83 -28.20
CA GLY A 108 7.21 -15.84 -28.96
C GLY A 108 8.07 -14.59 -28.78
N TYR A 109 7.71 -13.69 -27.86
CA TYR A 109 8.51 -12.54 -27.45
C TYR A 109 8.84 -12.58 -25.95
N TRP A 110 10.03 -12.10 -25.57
CA TRP A 110 10.56 -12.24 -24.23
C TRP A 110 11.31 -10.99 -23.72
N GLY A 111 11.38 -10.86 -22.40
CA GLY A 111 12.06 -9.75 -21.73
C GLY A 111 11.24 -8.45 -21.68
N PRO A 112 11.75 -7.38 -21.05
CA PRO A 112 11.07 -6.10 -20.86
C PRO A 112 10.83 -5.35 -22.18
N ASP A 113 11.64 -5.60 -23.21
CA ASP A 113 11.50 -5.01 -24.55
C ASP A 113 10.76 -5.92 -25.53
N CYS A 114 10.24 -7.06 -25.06
CA CYS A 114 9.57 -8.07 -25.89
C CYS A 114 10.35 -8.40 -27.18
N ARG A 115 11.58 -8.87 -27.01
CA ARG A 115 12.45 -9.32 -28.11
C ARG A 115 11.97 -10.66 -28.64
N ALA A 116 12.08 -10.89 -29.94
CA ALA A 116 11.69 -12.17 -30.52
C ALA A 116 12.53 -13.32 -29.96
N CYS A 117 11.91 -14.48 -29.75
CA CYS A 117 12.61 -15.71 -29.42
C CYS A 117 13.58 -16.11 -30.54
N PRO A 118 14.65 -16.87 -30.23
CA PRO A 118 15.52 -17.45 -31.25
C PRO A 118 14.69 -18.23 -32.28
N GLY A 119 15.01 -18.11 -33.58
CA GLY A 119 14.19 -18.66 -34.68
C GLY A 119 13.03 -17.76 -35.15
N GLY A 120 12.75 -16.65 -34.45
CA GLY A 120 11.69 -15.69 -34.77
C GLY A 120 10.46 -15.87 -33.87
N ALA A 121 9.57 -14.87 -33.84
CA ALA A 121 8.38 -14.91 -32.98
C ALA A 121 7.33 -15.91 -33.46
N ASP A 122 7.11 -16.02 -34.77
CA ASP A 122 6.16 -16.96 -35.37
C ASP A 122 6.60 -18.43 -35.25
N LYS A 123 7.91 -18.65 -35.23
CA LYS A 123 8.54 -19.98 -35.12
C LYS A 123 9.59 -19.96 -34.01
N ALA A 124 9.14 -19.67 -32.79
CA ALA A 124 10.00 -19.68 -31.62
C ALA A 124 10.76 -21.01 -31.51
N CYS A 125 12.06 -20.93 -31.21
CA CYS A 125 12.99 -22.05 -31.19
C CYS A 125 12.98 -22.86 -32.48
N SER A 126 12.96 -22.14 -33.60
CA SER A 126 12.89 -22.67 -34.97
C SER A 126 11.67 -23.56 -35.25
N GLY A 127 10.69 -23.59 -34.33
CA GLY A 127 9.54 -24.50 -34.38
C GLY A 127 9.81 -25.91 -33.84
N HIS A 128 10.96 -26.14 -33.21
CA HIS A 128 11.43 -27.45 -32.74
C HIS A 128 11.71 -27.47 -31.23
N GLY A 129 11.14 -26.54 -30.47
CA GLY A 129 11.29 -26.47 -29.02
C GLY A 129 10.44 -25.37 -28.38
N ASN A 130 10.55 -25.23 -27.05
CA ASN A 130 9.81 -24.22 -26.30
C ASN A 130 10.70 -23.03 -25.93
N CYS A 131 10.19 -21.82 -26.10
CA CYS A 131 10.88 -20.61 -25.69
C CYS A 131 10.47 -20.20 -24.27
N SER A 132 11.43 -19.73 -23.47
CA SER A 132 11.18 -19.00 -22.23
C SER A 132 10.73 -17.57 -22.57
N ASP A 133 9.46 -17.44 -22.95
CA ASP A 133 8.83 -16.20 -23.41
C ASP A 133 8.11 -15.42 -22.29
N GLY A 134 7.54 -14.26 -22.64
CA GLY A 134 6.95 -13.31 -21.70
C GLY A 134 7.95 -12.30 -21.10
N VAL A 135 7.44 -11.30 -20.40
CA VAL A 135 8.24 -10.18 -19.82
C VAL A 135 9.32 -10.64 -18.82
N ARG A 136 9.11 -11.78 -18.15
CA ARG A 136 10.10 -12.41 -17.25
C ARG A 136 10.89 -13.53 -17.92
N GLY A 137 10.52 -13.89 -19.15
CA GLY A 137 11.23 -14.85 -19.96
C GLY A 137 12.62 -14.33 -20.30
N ASN A 138 13.56 -15.25 -20.49
CA ASN A 138 14.94 -14.96 -20.86
C ASN A 138 15.26 -15.40 -22.29
N GLY A 139 14.26 -15.83 -23.07
CA GLY A 139 14.42 -16.22 -24.47
C GLY A 139 15.22 -17.49 -24.69
N THR A 140 15.55 -18.24 -23.64
CA THR A 140 16.24 -19.52 -23.78
C THR A 140 15.28 -20.55 -24.36
N CYS A 141 15.73 -21.22 -25.42
CA CYS A 141 15.07 -22.39 -25.96
C CYS A 141 15.38 -23.61 -25.09
N TYR A 142 14.33 -24.28 -24.63
CA TYR A 142 14.42 -25.49 -23.82
C TYR A 142 13.49 -26.55 -24.40
N SER A 143 13.74 -27.81 -24.03
CA SER A 143 12.96 -28.95 -24.54
C SER A 143 12.95 -29.00 -26.08
N CYS A 144 14.13 -28.93 -26.71
CA CYS A 144 14.22 -29.22 -28.14
C CYS A 144 13.72 -30.64 -28.41
N ASP A 145 13.02 -30.82 -29.54
CA ASP A 145 12.64 -32.13 -30.05
C ASP A 145 13.88 -33.02 -30.19
N ASN A 146 13.75 -34.33 -29.97
CA ASN A 146 14.90 -35.25 -29.84
C ASN A 146 15.88 -35.24 -31.03
N ASP A 147 15.40 -34.90 -32.23
CA ASP A 147 16.21 -34.86 -33.45
C ASP A 147 16.92 -33.50 -33.66
N PHE A 148 16.73 -32.54 -32.74
CA PHE A 148 17.24 -31.18 -32.83
C PHE A 148 18.05 -30.76 -31.60
N THR A 149 19.02 -29.87 -31.84
CA THR A 149 19.93 -29.29 -30.86
C THR A 149 20.33 -27.88 -31.32
N GLY A 150 21.24 -27.22 -30.61
CA GLY A 150 21.65 -25.84 -30.88
C GLY A 150 20.93 -24.82 -30.01
N TYR A 151 21.34 -23.55 -30.12
CA TYR A 151 20.84 -22.47 -29.26
C TYR A 151 19.35 -22.15 -29.52
N ALA A 152 18.89 -22.37 -30.75
CA ALA A 152 17.52 -22.15 -31.22
C ALA A 152 16.84 -23.44 -31.71
N CYS A 153 17.32 -24.62 -31.30
CA CYS A 153 16.87 -25.93 -31.81
C CYS A 153 16.95 -26.02 -33.36
N GLU A 154 18.00 -25.44 -33.94
CA GLU A 154 18.22 -25.24 -35.38
C GLU A 154 19.25 -26.19 -36.00
N ILE A 155 19.82 -27.11 -35.21
CA ILE A 155 20.86 -28.05 -35.64
C ILE A 155 20.32 -29.47 -35.48
N CYS A 156 20.60 -30.37 -36.43
CA CYS A 156 20.28 -31.78 -36.24
C CYS A 156 21.10 -32.37 -35.09
N ALA A 157 20.44 -33.05 -34.15
CA ALA A 157 21.11 -33.67 -33.00
C ALA A 157 22.13 -34.73 -33.42
N ASN A 158 21.85 -35.45 -34.52
CA ASN A 158 22.79 -36.36 -35.15
C ASN A 158 23.43 -35.69 -36.38
N SER A 159 24.76 -35.62 -36.38
CA SER A 159 25.56 -35.03 -37.47
C SER A 159 25.45 -35.78 -38.80
N SER A 160 24.94 -37.01 -38.81
CA SER A 160 24.72 -37.81 -40.02
C SER A 160 23.30 -37.70 -40.59
N HIS A 161 22.47 -36.82 -40.04
CA HIS A 161 21.09 -36.63 -40.49
C HIS A 161 20.93 -35.34 -41.28
N TYR A 162 19.97 -35.31 -42.22
CA TYR A 162 19.72 -34.17 -43.10
C TYR A 162 18.24 -33.96 -43.42
N GLY A 163 17.94 -32.79 -43.99
CA GLY A 163 16.61 -32.35 -44.37
C GLY A 163 15.88 -31.60 -43.25
N PRO A 164 14.72 -30.97 -43.55
CA PRO A 164 14.08 -29.99 -42.67
C PRO A 164 13.65 -30.56 -41.32
N ASN A 165 13.46 -31.89 -41.23
CA ASN A 165 13.07 -32.60 -40.01
C ASN A 165 14.19 -33.49 -39.43
N CYS A 166 15.43 -33.39 -39.93
CA CYS A 166 16.56 -34.22 -39.51
C CYS A 166 16.27 -35.74 -39.51
N SER A 167 15.42 -36.20 -40.42
CA SER A 167 14.93 -37.59 -40.46
C SER A 167 15.65 -38.45 -41.49
N ALA A 168 16.29 -37.84 -42.50
CA ALA A 168 16.99 -38.59 -43.53
C ALA A 168 18.43 -38.87 -43.08
N VAL A 169 18.90 -40.11 -43.26
CA VAL A 169 20.23 -40.55 -42.83
C VAL A 169 21.19 -40.55 -44.01
N CYS A 170 22.36 -39.94 -43.83
CA CYS A 170 23.46 -39.98 -44.78
C CYS A 170 23.93 -41.42 -45.01
N LYS A 171 24.15 -41.77 -46.28
CA LYS A 171 24.58 -43.13 -46.69
C LYS A 171 26.02 -43.18 -47.20
N CYS A 172 26.78 -42.09 -47.06
CA CYS A 172 28.16 -42.02 -47.51
C CYS A 172 29.01 -43.04 -46.74
N VAL A 173 29.71 -43.93 -47.45
CA VAL A 173 30.54 -44.98 -46.83
C VAL A 173 31.95 -44.46 -46.60
N HIS A 174 32.60 -43.97 -47.65
CA HIS A 174 33.93 -43.36 -47.60
C HIS A 174 33.86 -41.91 -48.09
N GLY A 175 33.17 -41.05 -47.35
CA GLY A 175 32.92 -39.67 -47.79
C GLY A 175 32.19 -38.80 -46.76
N PHE A 176 32.28 -37.49 -46.94
CA PHE A 176 31.58 -36.50 -46.13
C PHE A 176 30.20 -36.22 -46.70
N CYS A 177 29.18 -36.16 -45.84
CA CYS A 177 27.80 -35.89 -46.24
C CYS A 177 27.44 -34.41 -46.08
N ASN A 178 26.66 -33.88 -47.03
CA ASN A 178 25.95 -32.60 -46.87
C ASN A 178 24.76 -32.77 -45.90
N ALA A 179 25.07 -32.77 -44.60
CA ALA A 179 24.14 -32.99 -43.50
C ALA A 179 23.52 -31.70 -42.95
N GLY A 180 22.58 -31.81 -42.02
CA GLY A 180 21.90 -30.69 -41.37
C GLY A 180 20.53 -30.33 -41.98
N ILE A 181 19.83 -29.34 -41.41
CA ILE A 181 18.45 -28.98 -41.76
C ILE A 181 18.31 -28.54 -43.22
N GLN A 182 19.33 -27.86 -43.77
CA GLN A 182 19.40 -27.44 -45.17
C GLN A 182 20.18 -28.42 -46.06
N GLY A 183 20.71 -29.51 -45.48
CA GLY A 183 21.48 -30.52 -46.19
C GLY A 183 20.59 -31.34 -47.13
N ASP A 184 21.16 -31.76 -48.26
CA ASP A 184 20.49 -32.60 -49.27
C ASP A 184 20.99 -34.06 -49.26
N GLY A 185 21.95 -34.39 -48.38
CA GLY A 185 22.49 -35.73 -48.24
C GLY A 185 23.49 -36.13 -49.32
N THR A 186 23.96 -35.19 -50.14
CA THR A 186 24.99 -35.45 -51.16
C THR A 186 26.33 -35.83 -50.52
N CYS A 187 27.04 -36.80 -51.12
CA CYS A 187 28.30 -37.32 -50.61
C CYS A 187 29.49 -36.76 -51.39
N THR A 188 30.51 -36.31 -50.66
CA THR A 188 31.84 -35.95 -51.19
C THR A 188 32.84 -37.04 -50.81
N CYS A 189 33.30 -37.82 -51.78
CA CYS A 189 34.08 -39.05 -51.53
C CYS A 189 35.53 -38.82 -51.07
N GLU A 190 36.05 -39.73 -50.27
CA GLU A 190 37.45 -39.87 -49.83
C GLU A 190 38.31 -40.59 -50.89
N THR A 191 39.64 -40.58 -50.74
CA THR A 191 40.56 -41.09 -51.77
C THR A 191 40.37 -42.56 -52.08
N GLY A 192 40.42 -42.89 -53.38
CA GLY A 192 40.26 -44.26 -53.85
C GLY A 192 38.81 -44.70 -53.91
N TYR A 193 37.83 -43.81 -53.66
CA TYR A 193 36.40 -44.12 -53.75
C TYR A 193 35.62 -43.15 -54.66
N GLU A 194 34.69 -43.69 -55.44
CA GLU A 194 33.74 -42.99 -56.31
C GLU A 194 32.31 -43.53 -56.13
N GLY A 195 31.37 -43.03 -56.93
CA GLY A 195 29.95 -43.38 -56.84
C GLY A 195 29.14 -42.43 -55.96
N LYS A 196 27.79 -42.54 -56.05
CA LYS A 196 26.85 -41.65 -55.34
C LYS A 196 27.00 -41.72 -53.81
N TYR A 197 27.44 -42.85 -53.28
CA TYR A 197 27.60 -43.11 -51.86
C TYR A 197 29.06 -43.35 -51.45
N CYS A 198 30.01 -43.14 -52.37
CA CYS A 198 31.44 -43.31 -52.12
C CYS A 198 31.81 -44.73 -51.70
N ASP A 199 31.25 -45.71 -52.40
CA ASP A 199 31.35 -47.14 -52.13
C ASP A 199 32.13 -47.92 -53.21
N GLU A 200 32.56 -47.27 -54.30
CA GLU A 200 33.25 -47.91 -55.43
C GLU A 200 34.73 -47.55 -55.46
N THR A 201 35.66 -48.48 -55.70
CA THR A 201 37.11 -48.19 -55.64
C THR A 201 37.74 -47.73 -56.96
N ILE A 202 38.60 -46.70 -56.93
CA ILE A 202 39.31 -46.14 -58.11
C ILE A 202 40.70 -46.77 -58.30
N THR A 203 40.93 -47.48 -59.43
CA THR A 203 42.17 -48.27 -59.68
C THR A 203 43.26 -47.59 -60.54
N SER A 204 43.07 -46.35 -61.01
CA SER A 204 43.96 -45.72 -62.04
C SER A 204 44.89 -44.60 -61.54
N CYS A 205 44.96 -44.33 -60.23
CA CYS A 205 45.74 -43.20 -59.66
C CYS A 205 47.16 -43.58 -59.17
N ASP A 206 47.64 -44.79 -59.46
CA ASP A 206 48.90 -45.33 -58.90
C ASP A 206 50.19 -44.64 -59.37
N ALA A 207 50.12 -43.76 -60.39
CA ALA A 207 51.30 -43.16 -61.04
C ALA A 207 51.37 -41.61 -60.97
N VAL A 208 50.47 -40.94 -60.23
CA VAL A 208 50.40 -39.47 -60.17
C VAL A 208 50.80 -38.94 -58.79
N ASP A 209 51.82 -38.11 -58.73
CA ASP A 209 52.29 -37.45 -57.50
C ASP A 209 51.59 -36.09 -57.31
N CYS A 210 50.71 -35.99 -56.32
CA CYS A 210 49.94 -34.78 -55.99
C CYS A 210 50.52 -34.08 -54.75
N HIS A 211 50.19 -32.79 -54.55
CA HIS A 211 50.52 -32.07 -53.32
C HIS A 211 50.02 -32.82 -52.06
N GLU A 212 50.68 -32.66 -50.91
CA GLU A 212 50.33 -33.36 -49.64
C GLU A 212 48.86 -33.16 -49.23
N ASN A 213 48.31 -31.99 -49.55
CA ASN A 213 46.90 -31.62 -49.34
C ASN A 213 46.02 -31.69 -50.61
N ALA A 214 46.41 -32.49 -51.61
CA ALA A 214 45.66 -32.78 -52.83
C ALA A 214 45.41 -34.29 -53.02
N ARG A 215 44.50 -34.64 -53.93
CA ARG A 215 44.12 -36.00 -54.29
C ARG A 215 43.91 -36.15 -55.79
N CYS A 216 44.30 -37.30 -56.34
CA CYS A 216 44.05 -37.65 -57.73
C CYS A 216 42.58 -38.06 -57.95
N THR A 217 41.97 -37.55 -59.04
CA THR A 217 40.62 -37.88 -59.52
C THR A 217 40.68 -38.14 -61.03
N ILE A 218 39.79 -38.96 -61.60
CA ILE A 218 39.77 -39.24 -63.04
C ILE A 218 38.75 -38.32 -63.71
N THR A 219 39.20 -37.52 -64.67
CA THR A 219 38.31 -36.76 -65.57
C THR A 219 38.25 -37.42 -66.94
N SER A 220 37.39 -36.94 -67.83
CA SER A 220 37.37 -37.39 -69.24
C SER A 220 38.69 -37.22 -69.98
N GLU A 221 39.62 -36.42 -69.44
CA GLU A 221 40.94 -36.11 -70.00
C GLU A 221 42.11 -36.83 -69.28
N GLY A 222 41.82 -37.66 -68.26
CA GLY A 222 42.82 -38.42 -67.50
C GLY A 222 42.88 -38.07 -66.01
N PRO A 223 43.88 -38.59 -65.26
CA PRO A 223 44.02 -38.36 -63.83
C PRO A 223 44.50 -36.93 -63.53
N VAL A 224 43.74 -36.19 -62.72
CA VAL A 224 43.99 -34.79 -62.32
C VAL A 224 44.02 -34.68 -60.80
N CYS A 225 44.98 -33.93 -60.26
CA CYS A 225 45.05 -33.60 -58.84
C CYS A 225 44.04 -32.48 -58.49
N VAL A 226 43.23 -32.69 -57.45
CA VAL A 226 42.26 -31.75 -56.90
C VAL A 226 42.55 -31.60 -55.41
N CYS A 227 42.46 -30.40 -54.84
CA CYS A 227 42.73 -30.20 -53.41
C CYS A 227 41.80 -31.04 -52.52
N LYS A 228 42.33 -31.52 -51.38
CA LYS A 228 41.56 -32.22 -50.36
C LYS A 228 40.49 -31.26 -49.79
N TYR A 229 39.44 -31.84 -49.19
CA TYR A 229 38.39 -31.03 -48.55
C TYR A 229 39.02 -30.07 -47.54
N GLY A 230 38.59 -28.82 -47.59
CA GLY A 230 39.10 -27.73 -46.76
C GLY A 230 40.39 -27.07 -47.24
N PHE A 231 40.84 -27.40 -48.45
CA PHE A 231 41.94 -26.73 -49.13
C PHE A 231 41.53 -26.29 -50.53
N GLU A 232 42.09 -25.16 -51.00
CA GLU A 232 41.87 -24.61 -52.33
C GLU A 232 43.20 -24.44 -53.08
N GLY A 233 43.11 -24.45 -54.41
CA GLY A 233 44.26 -24.33 -55.30
C GLY A 233 44.17 -25.23 -56.52
N ASN A 234 45.31 -25.49 -57.15
CA ASN A 234 45.40 -26.18 -58.45
C ASN A 234 45.76 -27.68 -58.35
N GLY A 235 45.67 -28.27 -57.16
CA GLY A 235 46.03 -29.67 -56.92
C GLY A 235 47.54 -29.94 -56.79
N SER A 236 48.40 -29.03 -57.25
CA SER A 236 49.86 -29.06 -57.03
C SER A 236 50.31 -28.09 -55.93
N ASN A 237 49.49 -27.11 -55.59
CA ASN A 237 49.64 -26.24 -54.42
C ASN A 237 48.25 -26.05 -53.81
N CYS A 238 48.06 -26.56 -52.60
CA CYS A 238 46.78 -26.51 -51.89
C CYS A 238 46.94 -25.81 -50.55
N GLN A 239 46.26 -24.68 -50.40
CA GLN A 239 46.27 -23.85 -49.20
C GLN A 239 44.98 -24.06 -48.40
N PRO A 240 45.01 -24.00 -47.05
CA PRO A 240 43.81 -24.11 -46.23
C PRO A 240 42.77 -23.05 -46.63
N VAL A 241 41.51 -23.46 -46.81
CA VAL A 241 40.41 -22.53 -47.05
C VAL A 241 40.08 -21.82 -45.74
N ASP A 242 40.13 -20.49 -45.77
CA ASP A 242 39.67 -19.65 -44.67
C ASP A 242 38.19 -19.32 -44.82
N ARG A 243 37.36 -20.15 -44.17
CA ARG A 243 35.91 -19.97 -44.14
C ARG A 243 35.45 -18.70 -43.41
N CYS A 244 36.29 -18.08 -42.59
CA CYS A 244 35.94 -16.81 -41.92
C CYS A 244 35.86 -15.62 -42.89
N THR A 245 36.40 -15.77 -44.11
CA THR A 245 36.40 -14.72 -45.14
C THR A 245 35.27 -14.84 -46.17
N GLU A 246 34.40 -15.85 -46.02
CA GLU A 246 33.26 -16.06 -46.91
C GLU A 246 32.25 -14.90 -46.86
N VAL A 247 31.59 -14.65 -47.99
CA VAL A 247 30.54 -13.62 -48.14
C VAL A 247 29.27 -14.30 -48.65
N PRO A 248 28.17 -14.31 -47.86
CA PRO A 248 28.00 -13.66 -46.56
C PRO A 248 28.80 -14.33 -45.40
N PRO A 249 29.11 -13.59 -44.31
CA PRO A 249 29.83 -14.14 -43.16
C PRO A 249 29.10 -15.32 -42.51
N ILE A 250 29.86 -16.35 -42.12
CA ILE A 250 29.30 -17.58 -41.55
C ILE A 250 28.91 -17.42 -40.07
N CYS A 251 29.69 -16.66 -39.30
CA CYS A 251 29.38 -16.37 -37.90
C CYS A 251 28.36 -15.23 -37.79
N HIS A 252 27.66 -15.16 -36.65
CA HIS A 252 26.77 -14.05 -36.36
C HIS A 252 27.50 -12.70 -36.45
N ALA A 253 26.79 -11.61 -36.77
CA ALA A 253 27.37 -10.26 -36.83
C ALA A 253 27.98 -9.78 -35.50
N HIS A 254 27.54 -10.37 -34.38
CA HIS A 254 28.08 -10.13 -33.03
C HIS A 254 28.94 -11.30 -32.52
N ALA A 255 29.61 -12.01 -33.44
CA ALA A 255 30.57 -13.06 -33.12
C ALA A 255 31.89 -12.85 -33.84
N THR A 256 32.97 -13.31 -33.23
CA THR A 256 34.29 -13.43 -33.84
C THR A 256 34.46 -14.84 -34.41
N CYS A 257 35.00 -14.92 -35.63
CA CYS A 257 35.38 -16.18 -36.27
C CYS A 257 36.87 -16.45 -36.04
N ALA A 258 37.21 -17.64 -35.59
CA ALA A 258 38.59 -18.11 -35.45
C ALA A 258 38.80 -19.38 -36.29
N VAL A 259 39.80 -19.36 -37.18
CA VAL A 259 40.20 -20.53 -37.96
C VAL A 259 40.88 -21.54 -37.04
N THR A 260 40.32 -22.74 -36.93
CA THR A 260 40.83 -23.83 -36.08
C THR A 260 41.52 -24.93 -36.89
N GLY A 261 41.43 -24.88 -38.22
CA GLY A 261 42.08 -25.79 -39.15
C GLY A 261 41.63 -25.56 -40.60
N PRO A 262 42.05 -26.40 -41.56
CA PRO A 262 41.67 -26.27 -42.96
C PRO A 262 40.16 -26.40 -43.18
N ALA A 263 39.52 -25.32 -43.61
CA ALA A 263 38.06 -25.13 -43.57
C ALA A 263 37.41 -25.45 -42.21
N LEU A 264 38.14 -25.48 -41.11
CA LEU A 264 37.56 -25.59 -39.77
C LEU A 264 37.62 -24.22 -39.11
N PHE A 265 36.51 -23.84 -38.50
CA PHE A 265 36.37 -22.55 -37.84
C PHE A 265 35.53 -22.71 -36.59
N GLN A 266 35.67 -21.77 -35.68
CA GLN A 266 34.86 -21.66 -34.48
C GLN A 266 34.35 -20.22 -34.36
N CYS A 267 33.04 -20.09 -34.18
CA CYS A 267 32.41 -18.81 -33.88
C CYS A 267 32.31 -18.64 -32.36
N GLN A 268 32.60 -17.45 -31.85
CA GLN A 268 32.41 -17.09 -30.44
C GLN A 268 31.74 -15.73 -30.35
N CYS A 269 30.68 -15.62 -29.56
CA CYS A 269 30.02 -14.33 -29.32
C CYS A 269 30.98 -13.31 -28.68
N ILE A 270 30.87 -12.05 -29.11
CA ILE A 270 31.66 -10.96 -28.53
C ILE A 270 31.23 -10.65 -27.09
N HIS A 271 32.06 -9.93 -26.35
CA HIS A 271 31.76 -9.52 -24.97
C HIS A 271 30.42 -8.77 -24.89
N GLY A 272 29.60 -9.09 -23.90
CA GLY A 272 28.25 -8.54 -23.73
C GLY A 272 27.14 -9.30 -24.47
N TYR A 273 27.49 -10.35 -25.23
CA TYR A 273 26.54 -11.24 -25.90
C TYR A 273 26.72 -12.69 -25.43
N ARG A 274 25.64 -13.47 -25.48
CA ARG A 274 25.63 -14.91 -25.18
C ARG A 274 25.04 -15.70 -26.34
N GLY A 275 25.44 -16.96 -26.46
CA GLY A 275 25.00 -17.87 -27.51
C GLY A 275 26.12 -18.80 -27.97
N ASP A 276 25.96 -19.40 -29.14
CA ASP A 276 26.88 -20.39 -29.71
C ASP A 276 27.83 -19.83 -30.79
N GLY A 277 27.76 -18.52 -31.05
CA GLY A 277 28.57 -17.83 -32.07
C GLY A 277 27.92 -17.78 -33.46
N PHE A 278 26.95 -18.66 -33.74
CA PHE A 278 26.09 -18.59 -34.92
C PHE A 278 24.83 -17.77 -34.63
N MET A 279 24.38 -17.80 -33.38
CA MET A 279 23.36 -16.93 -32.82
C MET A 279 23.89 -16.27 -31.56
N CYS A 280 23.94 -14.93 -31.54
CA CYS A 280 24.38 -14.17 -30.37
C CYS A 280 23.31 -13.16 -29.96
N VAL A 281 22.77 -13.34 -28.75
CA VAL A 281 21.79 -12.43 -28.15
C VAL A 281 22.46 -11.54 -27.11
N PRO A 282 22.06 -10.26 -26.99
CA PRO A 282 22.63 -9.36 -26.00
C PRO A 282 22.32 -9.85 -24.59
N ILE A 283 23.30 -9.69 -23.69
CA ILE A 283 23.14 -9.95 -22.27
C ILE A 283 22.59 -8.69 -21.63
N ASP A 284 21.41 -8.76 -21.03
CA ASP A 284 20.89 -7.71 -20.16
C ASP A 284 21.22 -8.04 -18.70
N PRO A 285 22.15 -7.30 -18.05
CA PRO A 285 22.49 -7.55 -16.65
C PRO A 285 21.28 -7.39 -15.71
N CYS A 286 20.32 -6.52 -16.02
CA CYS A 286 19.14 -6.26 -15.19
C CYS A 286 18.16 -7.43 -15.15
N GLN A 287 18.24 -8.35 -16.11
CA GLN A 287 17.41 -9.58 -16.15
C GLN A 287 18.11 -10.81 -15.54
N GLN A 288 19.36 -10.66 -15.10
CA GLN A 288 20.07 -11.74 -14.43
C GLN A 288 19.63 -11.88 -12.97
N ALA A 289 19.95 -13.02 -12.36
CA ALA A 289 19.64 -13.28 -10.95
C ALA A 289 20.25 -12.24 -9.99
N SER A 290 21.35 -11.58 -10.38
CA SER A 290 21.98 -10.51 -9.61
C SER A 290 21.29 -9.15 -9.74
N PHE A 291 20.27 -9.00 -10.59
CA PHE A 291 19.62 -7.72 -10.91
C PHE A 291 20.63 -6.63 -11.28
N GLY A 292 21.60 -7.01 -12.10
CA GLY A 292 22.72 -6.16 -12.50
C GLY A 292 23.65 -5.75 -11.37
N GLU A 293 23.52 -6.30 -10.14
CA GLU A 293 24.15 -5.80 -8.90
C GLU A 293 23.57 -4.46 -8.42
N CYS A 294 22.31 -4.16 -8.76
CA CYS A 294 21.58 -3.02 -8.20
C CYS A 294 20.82 -3.47 -6.92
N PRO A 295 20.90 -2.71 -5.81
CA PRO A 295 20.09 -3.00 -4.62
C PRO A 295 18.57 -2.87 -4.89
N LEU A 296 17.84 -3.99 -4.79
CA LEU A 296 16.43 -4.10 -5.21
C LEU A 296 15.47 -3.14 -4.48
N ASP A 297 15.74 -2.84 -3.20
CA ASP A 297 14.77 -2.12 -2.35
C ASP A 297 14.73 -0.61 -2.62
N THR A 298 15.79 -0.05 -3.20
CA THR A 298 15.97 1.42 -3.31
C THR A 298 16.39 1.88 -4.71
N THR A 299 16.65 0.96 -5.63
CA THR A 299 17.17 1.29 -6.96
C THR A 299 16.45 0.56 -8.09
N GLN A 300 16.46 1.18 -9.27
CA GLN A 300 16.03 0.63 -10.56
C GLN A 300 17.27 0.38 -11.43
N CYS A 301 17.41 -0.85 -11.91
CA CYS A 301 18.41 -1.19 -12.92
C CYS A 301 17.95 -0.74 -14.31
N VAL A 302 18.80 -0.01 -15.03
CA VAL A 302 18.56 0.47 -16.39
C VAL A 302 19.58 -0.18 -17.32
N TYR A 303 19.08 -0.80 -18.40
CA TYR A 303 19.90 -1.42 -19.43
C TYR A 303 20.45 -0.34 -20.38
N GLU A 304 21.77 -0.17 -20.41
CA GLU A 304 22.45 0.83 -21.26
C GLU A 304 22.97 0.22 -22.57
N GLY A 305 23.12 -1.11 -22.60
CA GLY A 305 23.63 -1.83 -23.76
C GLY A 305 24.11 -3.24 -23.40
N PRO A 306 24.56 -4.03 -24.40
CA PRO A 306 24.93 -5.42 -24.19
C PRO A 306 26.01 -5.59 -23.10
N GLY A 307 25.66 -6.24 -22.00
CA GLY A 307 26.51 -6.42 -20.82
C GLY A 307 26.72 -5.16 -19.96
N GLN A 308 26.01 -4.07 -20.22
CA GLN A 308 26.14 -2.79 -19.52
C GLN A 308 24.83 -2.36 -18.85
N ARG A 309 24.94 -1.78 -17.65
CA ARG A 309 23.82 -1.31 -16.83
C ARG A 309 24.18 -0.06 -16.03
N SER A 310 23.18 0.71 -15.65
CA SER A 310 23.23 1.77 -14.64
C SER A 310 22.20 1.53 -13.53
N CYS A 311 22.45 1.99 -12.30
CA CYS A 311 21.41 2.01 -11.25
C CYS A 311 20.96 3.44 -11.01
N HIS A 312 19.64 3.65 -11.02
CA HIS A 312 19.04 4.91 -10.63
C HIS A 312 18.21 4.73 -9.36
N CYS A 313 18.13 5.77 -8.53
CA CYS A 313 17.29 5.71 -7.34
C CYS A 313 15.81 5.58 -7.71
N LEU A 314 15.08 4.75 -6.97
CA LEU A 314 13.64 4.74 -7.05
C LEU A 314 13.08 6.10 -6.59
N ASP A 315 11.88 6.41 -7.08
CA ASP A 315 11.18 7.63 -6.73
C ASP A 315 10.96 7.73 -5.20
N GLY A 316 11.36 8.86 -4.60
CA GLY A 316 11.40 9.04 -3.14
C GLY A 316 12.70 8.62 -2.44
N TYR A 317 13.72 8.21 -3.20
CA TYR A 317 15.08 7.97 -2.73
C TYR A 317 16.10 8.87 -3.45
N ASP A 318 17.26 9.12 -2.81
CA ASP A 318 18.36 9.92 -3.35
C ASP A 318 19.73 9.44 -2.81
N ASN A 319 20.83 10.01 -3.29
CA ASN A 319 22.21 9.73 -2.88
C ASN A 319 22.58 8.24 -3.04
N TYR A 320 22.68 7.76 -4.29
CA TYR A 320 23.12 6.41 -4.61
C TYR A 320 24.55 6.14 -4.12
N ILE A 321 24.73 5.03 -3.39
CA ILE A 321 26.03 4.50 -2.99
C ILE A 321 26.14 3.06 -3.52
N ASP A 322 27.24 2.77 -4.21
CA ASP A 322 27.46 1.47 -4.83
C ASP A 322 27.48 0.33 -3.80
N GLY A 323 26.76 -0.75 -4.09
CA GLY A 323 26.57 -1.89 -3.17
C GLY A 323 25.66 -1.65 -1.96
N VAL A 324 25.27 -0.39 -1.67
CA VAL A 324 24.39 -0.04 -0.53
C VAL A 324 23.00 0.37 -0.99
N GLY A 325 22.90 1.15 -2.08
CA GLY A 325 21.64 1.63 -2.63
C GLY A 325 21.42 3.12 -2.35
N CYS A 326 20.17 3.56 -2.39
CA CYS A 326 19.80 4.96 -2.19
C CYS A 326 19.19 5.20 -0.80
N THR A 327 19.36 6.42 -0.31
CA THR A 327 18.81 6.91 0.96
C THR A 327 17.39 7.44 0.79
N LEU A 328 16.52 7.17 1.76
CA LEU A 328 15.13 7.67 1.75
C LEU A 328 15.11 9.19 1.88
N ILE A 329 14.40 9.88 0.99
CA ILE A 329 14.23 11.33 1.08
C ILE A 329 13.31 11.65 2.26
N ASP A 330 13.76 12.52 3.16
CA ASP A 330 12.93 12.97 4.27
C ASP A 330 11.88 14.00 3.80
N VAL A 331 10.65 13.52 3.62
CA VAL A 331 9.51 14.31 3.18
C VAL A 331 9.10 15.34 4.25
N CYS A 332 9.38 15.08 5.53
CA CYS A 332 9.06 16.00 6.61
C CYS A 332 9.89 17.29 6.56
N LEU A 333 11.06 17.29 5.92
CA LEU A 333 11.87 18.49 5.76
C LEU A 333 11.44 19.33 4.54
N THR A 334 10.89 18.70 3.52
CA THR A 334 10.58 19.35 2.23
C THR A 334 9.10 19.69 2.07
N ASN A 335 8.18 18.89 2.62
CA ASN A 335 6.74 19.06 2.47
C ASN A 335 5.95 18.48 3.66
N ASN A 336 6.13 19.07 4.85
CA ASN A 336 5.38 18.67 6.04
C ASN A 336 3.92 19.11 5.96
N THR A 337 3.00 18.14 5.87
CA THR A 337 1.55 18.39 5.87
C THR A 337 0.88 18.11 7.23
N CYS A 338 1.64 17.69 8.24
CA CYS A 338 1.15 17.39 9.58
C CYS A 338 0.56 18.63 10.28
N HIS A 339 -0.35 18.39 11.24
CA HIS A 339 -0.85 19.45 12.11
C HIS A 339 0.31 20.15 12.84
N ALA A 340 0.15 21.42 13.19
CA ALA A 340 1.14 22.19 13.95
C ALA A 340 1.47 21.61 15.34
N HIS A 341 0.64 20.68 15.84
CA HIS A 341 0.81 19.94 17.10
C HIS A 341 0.95 18.44 16.84
N ALA A 342 1.62 18.08 15.75
CA ALA A 342 1.94 16.71 15.41
C ALA A 342 3.41 16.57 14.98
N ASN A 343 4.03 15.50 15.45
CA ASN A 343 5.35 15.08 15.00
C ASN A 343 5.22 14.36 13.65
N CYS A 344 5.99 14.82 12.67
CA CYS A 344 6.10 14.21 11.35
C CYS A 344 7.25 13.20 11.35
N THR A 345 7.00 12.01 10.80
CA THR A 345 8.05 11.02 10.51
C THR A 345 7.86 10.48 9.10
N THR A 346 8.94 10.40 8.31
CA THR A 346 8.90 9.75 7.00
C THR A 346 9.00 8.25 7.19
N VAL A 347 7.94 7.51 6.83
CA VAL A 347 7.84 6.05 7.08
C VAL A 347 8.09 5.21 5.83
N ALA A 348 7.89 5.80 4.64
CA ALA A 348 8.12 5.17 3.35
C ALA A 348 8.30 6.25 2.27
N PRO A 349 8.72 5.90 1.04
CA PRO A 349 8.88 6.87 -0.06
C PRO A 349 7.61 7.69 -0.26
N LYS A 350 7.76 9.02 -0.20
CA LYS A 350 6.65 9.99 -0.32
C LYS A 350 5.54 9.85 0.73
N GLN A 351 5.74 9.03 1.77
CA GLN A 351 4.75 8.76 2.80
C GLN A 351 5.24 9.25 4.16
N ILE A 352 4.46 10.14 4.76
CA ILE A 352 4.65 10.62 6.13
C ILE A 352 3.62 9.98 7.06
N ASP A 353 4.03 9.76 8.30
CA ASP A 353 3.16 9.49 9.43
C ASP A 353 3.17 10.68 10.39
N CYS A 354 1.97 11.09 10.80
CA CYS A 354 1.77 12.26 11.66
C CYS A 354 1.18 11.76 12.99
N ILE A 355 1.85 12.07 14.09
CA ILE A 355 1.41 11.65 15.44
C ILE A 355 1.24 12.90 16.29
N CYS A 356 0.05 13.11 16.85
CA CYS A 356 -0.20 14.26 17.72
C CYS A 356 0.77 14.29 18.91
N GLU A 357 1.21 15.50 19.27
CA GLU A 357 2.07 15.75 20.42
C GLU A 357 1.44 15.29 21.73
N GLU A 358 2.26 15.12 22.77
CA GLU A 358 1.78 14.76 24.09
C GLU A 358 0.74 15.77 24.61
N GLY A 359 -0.41 15.25 25.05
CA GLY A 359 -1.54 16.08 25.52
C GLY A 359 -2.52 16.51 24.41
N TYR A 360 -2.25 16.18 23.15
CA TYR A 360 -3.18 16.35 22.05
C TYR A 360 -3.74 15.01 21.58
N ILE A 361 -4.91 15.06 20.95
CA ILE A 361 -5.55 13.88 20.37
C ILE A 361 -6.04 14.13 18.95
N GLY A 362 -5.99 13.11 18.11
CA GLY A 362 -6.54 13.18 16.76
C GLY A 362 -5.83 12.23 15.82
N ASP A 363 -5.82 12.57 14.54
CA ASP A 363 -5.30 11.73 13.44
C ASP A 363 -3.95 12.22 12.88
N GLY A 364 -3.26 13.09 13.63
CA GLY A 364 -1.98 13.69 13.26
C GLY A 364 -2.08 14.83 12.24
N GLN A 365 -3.11 14.81 11.38
CA GLN A 365 -3.43 15.93 10.48
C GLN A 365 -4.32 16.96 11.16
N THR A 366 -5.11 16.54 12.13
CA THR A 366 -5.83 17.40 13.05
C THR A 366 -5.59 16.92 14.47
N CYS A 367 -5.12 17.81 15.34
CA CYS A 367 -4.85 17.51 16.74
C CYS A 367 -5.60 18.49 17.64
N TYR A 368 -6.42 17.95 18.54
CA TYR A 368 -7.23 18.69 19.49
C TYR A 368 -6.55 18.70 20.86
N GLY A 369 -6.41 19.88 21.45
CA GLY A 369 -5.92 20.04 22.81
C GLY A 369 -6.97 19.71 23.86
N ASN A 370 -6.68 20.04 25.13
CA ASN A 370 -7.63 19.90 26.24
C ASN A 370 -8.89 20.77 26.04
N ILE A 371 -9.93 20.53 26.86
CA ILE A 371 -11.24 21.18 26.77
C ILE A 371 -11.14 22.71 26.73
N ILE A 372 -10.23 23.33 27.50
CA ILE A 372 -10.05 24.79 27.46
C ILE A 372 -9.49 25.22 26.10
N GLN A 373 -8.42 24.57 25.61
CA GLN A 373 -7.84 24.87 24.30
C GLN A 373 -8.86 24.66 23.19
N ARG A 374 -9.58 23.54 23.22
CA ARG A 374 -10.60 23.22 22.23
C ARG A 374 -11.72 24.25 22.18
N LEU A 375 -12.15 24.73 23.35
CA LEU A 375 -13.17 25.77 23.43
C LEU A 375 -12.64 27.13 22.94
N GLN A 376 -11.36 27.44 23.17
CA GLN A 376 -10.70 28.64 22.62
C GLN A 376 -10.61 28.58 21.08
N GLU A 377 -10.29 27.42 20.50
CA GLU A 377 -10.29 27.23 19.05
C GLU A 377 -11.68 27.48 18.46
N LEU A 378 -12.73 26.89 19.04
CA LEU A 378 -14.11 27.11 18.59
C LEU A 378 -14.53 28.57 18.74
N HIS A 379 -14.14 29.21 19.84
CA HIS A 379 -14.40 30.62 20.09
C HIS A 379 -13.75 31.55 19.06
N ALA A 380 -12.57 31.18 18.55
CA ALA A 380 -11.83 31.97 17.59
C ALA A 380 -12.28 31.71 16.14
N SER A 381 -12.51 30.44 15.80
CA SER A 381 -12.52 29.99 14.39
C SER A 381 -13.83 29.37 13.91
N ASP A 382 -14.76 28.96 14.79
CA ASP A 382 -16.03 28.36 14.36
C ASP A 382 -17.00 29.45 13.86
N PRO A 383 -17.52 29.37 12.62
CA PRO A 383 -18.38 30.42 12.05
C PRO A 383 -19.68 30.68 12.83
N LYS A 384 -20.20 29.69 13.56
CA LYS A 384 -21.45 29.81 14.33
C LYS A 384 -21.22 30.09 15.81
N LEU A 385 -20.05 29.71 16.34
CA LEU A 385 -19.72 29.81 17.76
C LEU A 385 -18.65 30.88 18.07
N SER A 386 -18.16 31.58 17.05
CA SER A 386 -17.18 32.65 17.24
C SER A 386 -17.72 33.71 18.20
N GLY A 387 -16.89 34.09 19.18
CA GLY A 387 -17.30 35.09 20.17
C GLY A 387 -18.29 34.59 21.24
N GLN A 388 -18.73 33.33 21.23
CA GLN A 388 -19.85 32.87 22.08
C GLN A 388 -19.45 32.30 23.46
N PHE A 389 -18.17 32.30 23.84
CA PHE A 389 -17.68 31.57 25.01
C PHE A 389 -16.82 32.41 25.96
N VAL A 390 -16.89 33.73 25.91
CA VAL A 390 -16.09 34.63 26.74
C VAL A 390 -16.32 34.35 28.23
N TYR A 391 -17.58 34.24 28.67
CA TYR A 391 -17.89 34.05 30.09
C TYR A 391 -17.54 32.65 30.56
N MET A 392 -17.83 31.62 29.76
CA MET A 392 -17.51 30.24 30.14
C MET A 392 -15.99 30.02 30.22
N LEU A 393 -15.22 30.49 29.22
CA LEU A 393 -13.76 30.42 29.24
C LEU A 393 -13.18 31.14 30.46
N ARG A 394 -13.72 32.31 30.82
CA ARG A 394 -13.31 33.04 32.03
C ARG A 394 -13.62 32.24 33.29
N LEU A 395 -14.81 31.63 33.37
CA LEU A 395 -15.24 30.82 34.52
C LEU A 395 -14.34 29.60 34.69
N MET A 396 -14.08 28.86 33.61
CA MET A 396 -13.21 27.68 33.61
C MET A 396 -11.78 28.05 34.02
N LYS A 397 -11.20 29.11 33.44
CA LYS A 397 -9.84 29.56 33.75
C LYS A 397 -9.69 30.04 35.19
N PHE A 398 -10.74 30.59 35.80
CA PHE A 398 -10.70 31.06 37.17
C PHE A 398 -10.95 29.92 38.19
N ALA A 399 -11.96 29.08 37.94
CA ALA A 399 -12.45 28.13 38.92
C ALA A 399 -11.75 26.76 38.84
N TYR A 400 -11.44 26.27 37.63
CA TYR A 400 -11.05 24.87 37.36
C TYR A 400 -9.93 24.72 36.32
N ARG A 401 -9.08 25.75 36.11
CA ARG A 401 -8.02 25.74 35.08
C ARG A 401 -7.17 24.48 35.12
N HIS A 402 -6.56 24.17 36.26
CA HIS A 402 -5.66 23.03 36.38
C HIS A 402 -6.39 21.71 36.07
N ALA A 403 -7.58 21.52 36.66
CA ALA A 403 -8.35 20.30 36.45
C ALA A 403 -8.76 20.10 34.98
N LEU A 404 -9.28 21.13 34.32
CA LEU A 404 -9.75 21.05 32.93
C LEU A 404 -8.63 21.10 31.89
N THR A 405 -7.39 21.35 32.31
CA THR A 405 -6.19 21.26 31.46
C THR A 405 -5.45 19.94 31.65
N ALA A 406 -5.37 19.42 32.88
CA ALA A 406 -4.48 18.29 33.23
C ALA A 406 -5.22 16.98 33.58
N HIS A 407 -6.52 17.01 33.86
CA HIS A 407 -7.29 15.84 34.28
C HIS A 407 -8.43 15.54 33.31
N GLY A 408 -9.05 14.38 33.47
CA GLY A 408 -10.16 13.90 32.66
C GLY A 408 -10.34 12.39 32.84
N PRO A 409 -11.30 11.78 32.13
CA PRO A 409 -12.16 12.41 31.13
C PRO A 409 -13.33 13.21 31.73
N PHE A 410 -13.74 14.28 31.05
CA PHE A 410 -14.92 15.07 31.41
C PHE A 410 -15.94 15.15 30.27
N THR A 411 -17.19 15.42 30.61
CA THR A 411 -18.21 15.90 29.67
C THR A 411 -18.66 17.26 30.12
N LEU A 412 -18.53 18.25 29.26
CA LEU A 412 -18.84 19.65 29.57
C LEU A 412 -20.05 20.14 28.78
N PHE A 413 -21.06 20.62 29.49
CA PHE A 413 -22.15 21.38 28.90
C PHE A 413 -21.80 22.87 28.87
N VAL A 414 -21.37 23.39 27.73
CA VAL A 414 -20.90 24.76 27.59
C VAL A 414 -22.02 25.69 27.16
N SER A 415 -22.44 26.58 28.05
CA SER A 415 -23.40 27.63 27.72
C SER A 415 -22.78 28.74 26.86
N THR A 416 -23.55 29.23 25.90
CA THR A 416 -23.20 30.43 25.12
C THR A 416 -23.24 31.71 25.96
N ASP A 417 -22.54 32.75 25.53
CA ASP A 417 -22.53 34.05 26.20
C ASP A 417 -23.93 34.68 26.26
N ARG A 418 -24.78 34.42 25.26
CA ARG A 418 -26.20 34.83 25.29
C ARG A 418 -26.90 34.33 26.55
N ALA A 419 -26.59 33.10 26.97
CA ALA A 419 -27.19 32.48 28.14
C ALA A 419 -26.81 33.19 29.45
N PHE A 420 -25.55 33.65 29.56
CA PHE A 420 -25.07 34.43 30.70
C PHE A 420 -25.76 35.80 30.80
N HIS A 421 -25.93 36.48 29.66
CA HIS A 421 -26.68 37.73 29.60
C HIS A 421 -28.15 37.55 30.02
N SER A 422 -28.81 36.51 29.49
CA SER A 422 -30.20 36.19 29.84
C SER A 422 -30.38 35.87 31.33
N ALA A 423 -29.38 35.26 31.96
CA ALA A 423 -29.40 34.96 33.40
C ALA A 423 -29.05 36.18 34.29
N ARG A 424 -28.76 37.36 33.71
CA ARG A 424 -28.38 38.58 34.43
C ARG A 424 -27.22 38.38 35.41
N ILE A 425 -26.31 37.50 35.04
CA ILE A 425 -25.16 37.12 35.83
C ILE A 425 -24.13 38.26 35.79
N SER A 426 -23.93 38.97 36.91
CA SER A 426 -22.97 40.08 36.99
C SER A 426 -21.51 39.58 37.04
N ASN A 427 -20.54 40.44 36.72
CA ASN A 427 -19.11 40.12 36.84
C ASN A 427 -18.68 39.66 38.25
N LYS A 428 -19.51 39.89 39.28
CA LYS A 428 -19.27 39.43 40.66
C LYS A 428 -19.16 37.91 40.79
N VAL A 429 -19.66 37.10 39.84
CA VAL A 429 -19.46 35.63 39.83
C VAL A 429 -17.99 35.27 39.90
N PHE A 430 -17.18 36.05 39.18
CA PHE A 430 -15.74 35.82 39.07
C PHE A 430 -14.99 36.34 40.30
N GLU A 431 -15.66 37.09 41.17
CA GLU A 431 -15.11 37.61 42.42
C GLU A 431 -15.46 36.69 43.60
N ILE A 432 -16.61 36.00 43.56
CA ILE A 432 -17.04 35.05 44.58
C ILE A 432 -16.59 33.63 44.22
N LYS A 433 -15.38 33.27 44.65
CA LYS A 433 -14.68 32.01 44.31
C LYS A 433 -15.54 30.74 44.49
N ASN A 434 -16.38 30.67 45.52
CA ASN A 434 -17.19 29.48 45.80
C ASN A 434 -18.38 29.34 44.86
N TRP A 435 -19.06 30.45 44.52
CA TRP A 435 -20.24 30.39 43.66
C TRP A 435 -19.87 30.10 42.20
N GLY A 436 -18.79 30.70 41.69
CA GLY A 436 -18.30 30.39 40.34
C GLY A 436 -17.89 28.91 40.18
N ARG A 437 -17.26 28.32 41.20
CA ARG A 437 -16.92 26.89 41.21
C ARG A 437 -18.17 26.01 41.15
N GLN A 438 -19.14 26.29 42.01
CA GLN A 438 -20.41 25.57 42.05
C GLN A 438 -21.19 25.68 40.72
N LEU A 439 -21.29 26.89 40.16
CA LEU A 439 -21.95 27.11 38.89
C LEU A 439 -21.28 26.25 37.79
N LEU A 440 -19.95 26.23 37.75
CA LEU A 440 -19.25 25.43 36.76
C LEU A 440 -19.46 23.93 36.99
N ARG A 441 -19.42 23.42 38.23
CA ARG A 441 -19.64 22.00 38.55
C ARG A 441 -20.97 21.45 38.04
N GLN A 442 -22.00 22.28 37.87
CA GLN A 442 -23.29 21.88 37.28
C GLN A 442 -23.23 21.63 35.77
N HIS A 443 -22.14 22.04 35.14
CA HIS A 443 -21.89 21.89 33.72
C HIS A 443 -20.83 20.85 33.43
N ILE A 444 -20.26 20.18 34.46
CA ILE A 444 -19.23 19.15 34.31
C ILE A 444 -19.79 17.81 34.76
N ILE A 445 -19.47 16.76 34.01
CA ILE A 445 -19.65 15.37 34.41
C ILE A 445 -18.28 14.71 34.39
N ALA A 446 -17.96 13.90 35.42
CA ALA A 446 -16.71 13.14 35.52
C ALA A 446 -16.75 11.83 34.71
N ALA A 447 -17.12 11.92 33.44
CA ALA A 447 -17.15 10.82 32.50
C ALA A 447 -17.10 11.36 31.07
N GLN A 448 -16.76 10.52 30.10
CA GLN A 448 -16.87 10.83 28.67
C GLN A 448 -18.19 10.29 28.15
N LEU A 449 -19.14 11.16 27.84
CA LEU A 449 -20.50 10.79 27.45
C LEU A 449 -20.89 11.56 26.18
N THR A 450 -21.14 10.81 25.11
CA THR A 450 -21.70 11.34 23.86
C THR A 450 -23.18 11.67 24.03
N LEU A 451 -23.77 12.40 23.09
CA LEU A 451 -25.21 12.61 23.07
C LEU A 451 -25.98 11.28 23.00
N SER A 452 -25.44 10.26 22.34
CA SER A 452 -26.04 8.92 22.30
C SER A 452 -26.07 8.28 23.69
N ASP A 453 -24.92 8.28 24.39
CA ASP A 453 -24.80 7.73 25.75
C ASP A 453 -25.77 8.42 26.70
N LEU A 454 -25.83 9.75 26.64
CA LEU A 454 -26.71 10.59 27.47
C LEU A 454 -28.20 10.42 27.13
N THR A 455 -28.53 10.08 25.87
CA THR A 455 -29.92 9.84 25.46
C THR A 455 -30.41 8.46 25.91
N ASN A 456 -29.50 7.48 25.94
CA ASN A 456 -29.79 6.13 26.42
C ASN A 456 -29.82 6.04 27.95
N ALA A 457 -29.17 6.97 28.65
CA ALA A 457 -29.20 7.06 30.09
C ALA A 457 -30.55 7.60 30.60
N THR A 458 -31.11 6.99 31.64
CA THR A 458 -32.33 7.48 32.31
C THR A 458 -32.09 8.78 33.06
N GLU A 459 -30.95 8.89 33.73
CA GLU A 459 -30.45 10.11 34.38
C GLU A 459 -28.92 10.06 34.49
N PHE A 460 -28.29 11.22 34.63
CA PHE A 460 -26.85 11.37 34.88
C PHE A 460 -26.59 12.49 35.89
N TYR A 461 -25.40 12.52 36.48
CA TYR A 461 -25.06 13.49 37.53
C TYR A 461 -23.93 14.41 37.14
N THR A 462 -24.12 15.68 37.47
CA THR A 462 -23.10 16.72 37.39
C THR A 462 -22.10 16.59 38.54
N LEU A 463 -20.93 17.23 38.44
CA LEU A 463 -19.95 17.31 39.53
C LEU A 463 -20.49 18.04 40.77
N GLU A 464 -21.58 18.79 40.65
CA GLU A 464 -22.27 19.40 41.78
C GLU A 464 -23.21 18.41 42.49
N GLY A 465 -23.41 17.20 41.95
CA GLY A 465 -24.32 16.19 42.50
C GLY A 465 -25.77 16.35 42.08
N ASN A 466 -26.08 17.32 41.22
CA ASN A 466 -27.42 17.45 40.64
C ASN A 466 -27.63 16.41 39.55
N SER A 467 -28.77 15.72 39.62
CA SER A 467 -29.21 14.80 38.57
C SER A 467 -29.81 15.55 37.39
N ALA A 468 -29.68 14.97 36.21
CA ALA A 468 -30.09 15.54 34.95
C ALA A 468 -30.49 14.49 33.93
N GLU A 469 -31.21 14.93 32.91
CA GLU A 469 -31.70 14.11 31.79
C GLU A 469 -31.57 14.88 30.47
N LEU A 470 -31.49 14.15 29.35
CA LEU A 470 -31.74 14.70 28.02
C LEU A 470 -33.18 14.38 27.60
N LEU A 471 -33.89 15.40 27.13
CA LEU A 471 -35.26 15.30 26.67
C LEU A 471 -35.32 15.61 25.18
N TYR A 472 -35.78 14.66 24.39
CA TYR A 472 -36.08 14.89 22.98
C TYR A 472 -37.54 15.35 22.83
N LYS A 473 -37.75 16.60 22.41
CA LYS A 473 -39.09 17.15 22.17
C LYS A 473 -39.07 18.27 21.14
N ASN A 474 -40.01 18.23 20.19
CA ASN A 474 -40.16 19.20 19.10
C ASN A 474 -38.90 19.29 18.21
N ASP A 475 -38.35 18.14 17.79
CA ASP A 475 -37.11 18.02 17.01
C ASP A 475 -35.86 18.68 17.64
N GLU A 476 -35.92 19.00 18.94
CA GLU A 476 -34.82 19.56 19.71
C GLU A 476 -34.45 18.63 20.86
N LEU A 477 -33.15 18.40 21.04
CA LEU A 477 -32.60 17.73 22.22
C LEU A 477 -32.36 18.79 23.30
N LYS A 478 -32.90 18.56 24.51
CA LYS A 478 -32.87 19.54 25.60
C LYS A 478 -32.26 18.95 26.86
N TYR A 479 -31.24 19.62 27.39
CA TYR A 479 -30.67 19.35 28.69
C TYR A 479 -31.52 19.94 29.81
N LYS A 480 -31.81 19.14 30.84
CA LYS A 480 -32.60 19.56 32.00
C LYS A 480 -31.98 19.01 33.28
N LEU A 481 -31.75 19.91 34.24
CA LEU A 481 -31.46 19.55 35.62
C LEU A 481 -32.76 19.24 36.38
N HIS A 482 -32.84 18.12 37.08
CA HIS A 482 -33.99 17.82 37.92
C HIS A 482 -34.13 18.85 39.05
N GLY A 483 -35.36 19.30 39.29
CA GLY A 483 -35.68 20.37 40.23
C GLY A 483 -35.57 21.79 39.65
N LEU A 484 -35.08 21.95 38.42
CA LEU A 484 -35.09 23.23 37.70
C LEU A 484 -36.22 23.22 36.65
N ARG A 485 -37.00 24.31 36.56
CA ARG A 485 -38.04 24.45 35.51
C ARG A 485 -37.43 24.73 34.13
N LYS A 486 -36.25 25.36 34.12
CA LYS A 486 -35.51 25.74 32.91
C LYS A 486 -34.97 24.50 32.19
N LYS A 487 -35.05 24.53 30.86
CA LYS A 487 -34.46 23.55 29.95
C LYS A 487 -33.55 24.29 28.97
N SER A 488 -32.49 23.64 28.53
CA SER A 488 -31.47 24.23 27.66
C SER A 488 -31.36 23.40 26.39
N VAL A 489 -31.47 24.02 25.22
CA VAL A 489 -31.37 23.32 23.93
C VAL A 489 -29.91 23.00 23.64
N ILE A 490 -29.64 21.79 23.17
CA ILE A 490 -28.32 21.39 22.65
C ILE A 490 -28.15 22.00 21.26
N LEU A 491 -27.23 22.96 21.14
CA LEU A 491 -26.92 23.65 19.88
C LEU A 491 -25.93 22.86 19.01
N LYS A 492 -24.94 22.23 19.64
CA LYS A 492 -23.91 21.42 18.99
C LYS A 492 -23.34 20.43 20.01
N GLY A 493 -23.32 19.15 19.70
CA GLY A 493 -22.80 18.12 20.60
C GLY A 493 -21.62 17.35 20.04
N ASP A 494 -21.12 16.42 20.85
CA ASP A 494 -20.08 15.45 20.49
C ASP A 494 -18.78 16.11 20.01
N ILE A 495 -18.46 17.28 20.56
CA ILE A 495 -17.23 17.99 20.25
C ILE A 495 -16.10 17.38 21.09
N ILE A 496 -15.12 16.81 20.41
CA ILE A 496 -14.00 16.09 21.03
C ILE A 496 -12.90 17.05 21.50
N ALA A 497 -12.32 16.77 22.66
CA ALA A 497 -11.11 17.39 23.23
C ALA A 497 -10.22 16.31 23.90
N ALA A 498 -8.92 16.59 24.08
CA ALA A 498 -7.93 15.65 24.61
C ALA A 498 -8.27 15.00 25.95
N ASN A 499 -9.08 15.67 26.76
CA ASN A 499 -9.48 15.21 28.08
C ASN A 499 -11.02 15.19 28.26
N GLY A 500 -11.80 15.13 27.17
CA GLY A 500 -13.25 14.97 27.28
C GLY A 500 -14.09 15.34 26.06
N ILE A 501 -15.39 15.49 26.28
CA ILE A 501 -16.39 15.87 25.28
C ILE A 501 -17.07 17.18 25.69
N ILE A 502 -17.41 18.01 24.71
CA ILE A 502 -18.12 19.28 24.88
C ILE A 502 -19.48 19.21 24.15
N HIS A 503 -20.52 19.64 24.85
CA HIS A 503 -21.87 19.86 24.32
C HIS A 503 -22.25 21.32 24.54
N VAL A 504 -22.46 22.06 23.46
CA VAL A 504 -22.83 23.48 23.50
C VAL A 504 -24.33 23.63 23.71
N ILE A 505 -24.71 24.50 24.65
CA ILE A 505 -26.11 24.71 25.04
C ILE A 505 -26.49 26.19 25.05
N ASP A 506 -27.77 26.50 24.83
CA ASP A 506 -28.27 27.88 24.72
C ASP A 506 -28.68 28.52 26.07
N GLY A 507 -28.75 27.71 27.12
CA GLY A 507 -29.14 28.11 28.47
C GLY A 507 -28.04 27.86 29.50
N LEU A 508 -27.91 28.78 30.46
CA LEU A 508 -27.07 28.63 31.64
C LEU A 508 -27.82 27.84 32.70
N MET A 509 -27.21 26.79 33.24
CA MET A 509 -27.85 25.96 34.26
C MET A 509 -27.33 26.38 35.64
N ASP A 510 -28.17 27.10 36.38
CA ASP A 510 -27.85 27.76 37.63
C ASP A 510 -28.82 27.30 38.73
N LYS A 511 -28.78 26.02 39.07
CA LYS A 511 -29.55 25.51 40.21
C LYS A 511 -28.85 25.92 41.51
N PRO A 512 -29.47 26.68 42.42
CA PRO A 512 -28.86 26.95 43.72
C PRO A 512 -28.48 25.65 44.42
N PRO A 513 -27.44 25.63 45.28
CA PRO A 513 -27.14 24.47 46.09
C PRO A 513 -28.42 23.99 46.76
N ALA A 514 -28.71 22.71 46.68
CA ALA A 514 -29.66 22.11 47.58
C ALA A 514 -29.01 22.15 48.97
N VAL A 515 -29.15 23.26 49.69
CA VAL A 515 -28.83 23.29 51.11
C VAL A 515 -29.86 22.40 51.79
N ILE A 516 -29.45 21.17 52.05
CA ILE A 516 -30.19 20.25 52.89
C ILE A 516 -29.57 20.39 54.26
N GLY A 517 -30.37 20.83 55.24
CA GLY A 517 -29.94 21.03 56.61
C GLY A 517 -29.55 22.46 56.97
N SER A 518 -29.32 22.67 58.26
CA SER A 518 -29.02 23.96 58.89
C SER A 518 -27.57 24.00 59.40
N HIS A 519 -26.98 25.19 59.57
CA HIS A 519 -25.70 25.36 60.29
C HIS A 519 -25.72 24.88 61.76
N LYS A 520 -26.88 24.38 62.22
CA LYS A 520 -27.11 23.86 63.57
C LYS A 520 -27.09 22.33 63.65
N GLU A 521 -26.97 21.62 62.53
CA GLU A 521 -27.04 20.16 62.44
C GLU A 521 -25.64 19.57 62.15
N THR A 522 -25.31 18.44 62.79
CA THR A 522 -24.08 17.67 62.53
C THR A 522 -24.22 16.87 61.22
N LEU A 523 -23.11 16.40 60.65
CA LEU A 523 -23.15 15.54 59.47
C LEU A 523 -23.90 14.23 59.74
N ALA A 524 -23.77 13.66 60.93
CA ALA A 524 -24.52 12.46 61.31
C ALA A 524 -26.03 12.72 61.33
N THR A 525 -26.49 13.83 61.91
CA THR A 525 -27.92 14.19 61.90
C THR A 525 -28.45 14.43 60.48
N LEU A 526 -27.63 14.99 59.58
CA LEU A 526 -28.02 15.21 58.18
C LEU A 526 -28.11 13.90 57.38
N ILE A 527 -27.21 12.96 57.62
CA ILE A 527 -27.25 11.62 57.02
C ILE A 527 -28.49 10.86 57.49
N LYS A 528 -28.78 10.91 58.80
CA LYS A 528 -29.94 10.26 59.45
C LYS A 528 -31.29 10.80 58.99
N THR A 529 -31.44 12.12 58.93
CA THR A 529 -32.77 12.76 58.75
C THR A 529 -33.28 12.76 57.32
N THR A 530 -32.39 12.58 56.33
CA THR A 530 -32.76 12.77 54.93
C THR A 530 -33.33 11.52 54.26
N GLY A 531 -33.20 10.33 54.87
CA GLY A 531 -33.68 9.05 54.35
C GLY A 531 -32.95 8.55 53.09
N ARG A 532 -32.04 9.36 52.52
CA ARG A 532 -31.36 9.11 51.25
C ARG A 532 -30.05 8.35 51.39
N TYR A 533 -29.54 8.24 52.62
CA TYR A 533 -28.21 7.71 52.93
C TYR A 533 -28.26 6.54 53.91
N ASN A 534 -29.44 5.96 54.19
CA ASN A 534 -29.62 4.90 55.20
C ASN A 534 -28.65 3.73 55.02
N LYS A 535 -28.34 3.32 53.78
CA LYS A 535 -27.37 2.25 53.53
C LYS A 535 -25.93 2.65 53.87
N PHE A 536 -25.60 3.93 53.69
CA PHE A 536 -24.32 4.47 54.09
C PHE A 536 -24.24 4.66 55.62
N GLU A 537 -25.33 5.09 56.25
CA GLU A 537 -25.47 5.15 57.70
C GLU A 537 -25.26 3.78 58.35
N GLU A 538 -25.97 2.75 57.85
CA GLU A 538 -25.87 1.37 58.35
C GLU A 538 -24.42 0.84 58.23
N LEU A 539 -23.72 1.21 57.16
CA LEU A 539 -22.30 0.89 57.00
C LEU A 539 -21.44 1.59 58.05
N LEU A 540 -21.65 2.90 58.25
CA LEU A 540 -20.89 3.70 59.22
C LEU A 540 -21.10 3.20 60.66
N ASP A 541 -22.30 2.79 61.01
CA ASP A 541 -22.62 2.17 62.31
C ASP A 541 -21.96 0.78 62.43
N THR A 542 -21.97 0.00 61.35
CA THR A 542 -21.36 -1.34 61.28
C THR A 542 -19.85 -1.32 61.59
N ILE A 543 -19.16 -0.23 61.21
CA ILE A 543 -17.70 -0.05 61.38
C ILE A 543 -17.31 0.95 62.47
N ASP A 544 -18.27 1.39 63.29
CA ASP A 544 -18.07 2.35 64.41
C ASP A 544 -17.46 3.71 63.98
N LEU A 545 -17.78 4.17 62.77
CA LEU A 545 -17.42 5.51 62.28
C LEU A 545 -18.58 6.53 62.36
N GLY A 546 -19.78 6.10 62.76
CA GLY A 546 -20.94 6.99 62.90
C GLY A 546 -20.67 8.18 63.85
N ASN A 547 -19.96 7.93 64.95
CA ASN A 547 -19.63 8.94 65.97
C ASN A 547 -18.66 10.03 65.47
N LEU A 548 -17.81 9.71 64.48
CA LEU A 548 -16.87 10.67 63.89
C LEU A 548 -17.62 11.83 63.22
N LEU A 549 -18.80 11.55 62.67
CA LEU A 549 -19.61 12.55 61.95
C LEU A 549 -20.38 13.50 62.86
N ASP A 550 -20.32 13.27 64.17
CA ASP A 550 -20.85 14.17 65.20
C ASP A 550 -19.78 15.11 65.77
N GLU A 551 -18.50 14.94 65.39
CA GLU A 551 -17.43 15.81 65.84
C GLU A 551 -17.55 17.23 65.25
N PRO A 552 -17.20 18.28 66.02
CA PRO A 552 -17.31 19.68 65.60
C PRO A 552 -16.25 20.09 64.55
N GLU A 553 -15.40 19.16 64.11
CA GLU A 553 -14.38 19.44 63.10
C GLU A 553 -14.97 19.62 61.71
N THR A 554 -14.40 20.55 60.93
CA THR A 554 -14.72 20.70 59.52
C THR A 554 -14.23 19.50 58.73
N MET A 555 -15.15 18.60 58.38
CA MET A 555 -14.89 17.44 57.54
C MET A 555 -15.71 17.48 56.24
N VAL A 556 -15.19 16.85 55.19
CA VAL A 556 -15.87 16.69 53.90
C VAL A 556 -16.16 15.20 53.73
N VAL A 557 -17.44 14.83 53.71
CA VAL A 557 -17.88 13.44 53.55
C VAL A 557 -18.51 13.26 52.19
N PHE A 558 -17.96 12.36 51.38
CA PHE A 558 -18.60 11.91 50.14
C PHE A 558 -19.60 10.80 50.46
N ALA A 559 -20.81 11.19 50.86
CA ALA A 559 -21.86 10.24 51.25
C ALA A 559 -22.61 9.66 50.03
N PRO A 560 -22.41 8.37 49.68
CA PRO A 560 -23.17 7.72 48.61
C PRO A 560 -24.65 7.54 49.00
N GLN A 561 -25.55 7.90 48.08
CA GLN A 561 -26.99 7.68 48.25
C GLN A 561 -27.35 6.20 48.15
N ASN A 562 -28.50 5.80 48.69
CA ASN A 562 -29.01 4.42 48.67
C ASN A 562 -28.95 3.78 47.27
N ARG A 563 -29.30 4.53 46.21
CA ARG A 563 -29.23 4.05 44.81
C ARG A 563 -27.82 3.71 44.32
N ALA A 564 -26.77 4.36 44.84
CA ALA A 564 -25.40 4.03 44.49
C ALA A 564 -25.02 2.65 45.03
N TRP A 565 -25.57 2.27 46.18
CA TRP A 565 -25.43 0.94 46.74
C TRP A 565 -26.25 -0.11 45.97
N ASP A 566 -27.43 0.28 45.47
CA ASP A 566 -28.29 -0.60 44.65
C ASP A 566 -27.65 -0.98 43.31
N ALA A 567 -26.67 -0.20 42.84
CA ALA A 567 -25.95 -0.46 41.60
C ALA A 567 -24.86 -1.55 41.72
N PHE A 568 -24.54 -2.01 42.95
CA PHE A 568 -23.60 -3.11 43.14
C PHE A 568 -24.19 -4.45 42.67
N ALA A 569 -23.33 -5.36 42.22
CA ALA A 569 -23.75 -6.70 41.87
C ALA A 569 -24.39 -7.41 43.09
N PRO A 570 -25.43 -8.25 42.89
CA PRO A 570 -26.10 -8.95 43.99
C PRO A 570 -25.10 -9.67 44.92
N GLY A 571 -25.27 -9.55 46.24
CA GLY A 571 -24.39 -10.15 47.25
C GLY A 571 -23.12 -9.35 47.57
N THR A 572 -22.75 -8.35 46.76
CA THR A 572 -21.56 -7.51 47.03
C THR A 572 -21.77 -6.67 48.30
N LEU A 573 -22.96 -6.10 48.45
CA LEU A 573 -23.28 -5.30 49.63
C LEU A 573 -23.32 -6.17 50.89
N ASP A 574 -23.91 -7.36 50.80
CA ASP A 574 -23.97 -8.32 51.90
C ASP A 574 -22.57 -8.77 52.33
N TYR A 575 -21.67 -8.97 51.37
CA TYR A 575 -20.27 -9.25 51.64
C TYR A 575 -19.56 -8.09 52.35
N LEU A 576 -19.70 -6.86 51.85
CA LEU A 576 -19.09 -5.66 52.45
C LEU A 576 -19.61 -5.36 53.87
N MET A 577 -20.87 -5.72 54.15
CA MET A 577 -21.52 -5.53 55.46
C MET A 577 -21.30 -6.72 56.42
N SER A 578 -20.70 -7.82 55.94
CA SER A 578 -20.47 -9.03 56.73
C SER A 578 -19.49 -8.79 57.89
N GLN A 579 -19.61 -9.58 58.95
CA GLN A 579 -18.72 -9.48 60.12
C GLN A 579 -17.24 -9.75 59.78
N GLU A 580 -16.97 -10.51 58.71
CA GLU A 580 -15.61 -10.86 58.27
C GLU A 580 -14.88 -9.67 57.64
N VAL A 581 -15.60 -8.76 56.97
CA VAL A 581 -15.02 -7.57 56.32
C VAL A 581 -14.77 -6.43 57.31
N ARG A 582 -15.48 -6.38 58.45
CA ARG A 582 -15.33 -5.35 59.50
C ARG A 582 -13.93 -5.24 60.10
N PHE A 583 -13.16 -6.33 60.08
CA PHE A 583 -11.82 -6.40 60.68
C PHE A 583 -10.68 -6.19 59.67
N ILE A 584 -10.99 -5.93 58.39
CA ILE A 584 -9.99 -5.64 57.38
C ILE A 584 -9.56 -4.17 57.55
N PRO A 585 -8.32 -3.88 58.00
CA PRO A 585 -7.86 -2.51 58.26
C PRO A 585 -7.93 -1.62 57.00
N GLU A 586 -7.76 -2.23 55.82
CA GLU A 586 -7.82 -1.57 54.52
C GLU A 586 -9.23 -1.09 54.18
N PHE A 587 -10.29 -1.75 54.64
CA PHE A 587 -11.66 -1.34 54.34
C PHE A 587 -12.07 -0.09 55.14
N ALA A 588 -11.73 -0.04 56.42
CA ALA A 588 -11.86 1.18 57.23
C ALA A 588 -10.95 2.31 56.70
N ALA A 589 -9.78 1.99 56.12
CA ALA A 589 -8.92 2.97 55.48
C ALA A 589 -9.51 3.52 54.17
N ILE A 590 -10.18 2.70 53.35
CA ILE A 590 -10.88 3.13 52.13
C ILE A 590 -12.01 4.12 52.46
N LEU A 591 -12.71 3.92 53.58
CA LEU A 591 -13.80 4.81 54.02
C LEU A 591 -13.31 6.08 54.73
N ARG A 592 -12.03 6.14 55.11
CA ARG A 592 -11.36 7.32 55.70
C ARG A 592 -10.54 8.13 54.69
N MET A 593 -10.36 7.65 53.47
CA MET A 593 -9.79 8.41 52.33
C MET A 593 -10.78 9.46 51.83
#